data_AF-A0A349XWW7-F1
#
_entry.id   AF-A0A349XWW7-F1
#
_cell.length_a   1.000
_cell.length_b   1.000
_cell.length_c   1.000
_cell.angle_alpha   90.00
_cell.angle_beta   90.00
_cell.angle_gamma   90.00
#
_symmetry.space_group_name_H-M   'P 1'
#
loop_
_entity.id
_entity.type
_entity.pdbx_description
1 polymer ?
#
loop_
_entity_poly.entity_id
_entity_poly.type
_entity_poly.pdbx_seq_one_letter_code
_entity_poly.pdbx_strand_id
1 'polypeptide(L)'
;LLHCDAIQAHAELSIGLVETRIGVVPGCGGCKEMMLRFSASTAALRGPVAPAIAAFNLIAPARVSASAFDARSLGYLKATDGITMNRSRLIADAKAKALSLAEGYVAPEPPVIAMAGPSGASAIHNIIEGEALAGRATAHDRVVGRALANVLTGGPSADPLKPLSEDDVIALEREAFVDLLATPATVDRVKHMLATGKPLRN
;
A
#
# COMPACT_ATOMS: atom_id res chain seq x y z
N LEU A 1 -2.66 -4.60 -10.69
CA LEU A 1 -1.91 -5.78 -10.17
C LEU A 1 -2.45 -6.26 -8.85
N LEU A 2 -2.52 -5.40 -7.81
CA LEU A 2 -2.88 -5.87 -6.47
C LEU A 2 -4.31 -6.43 -6.36
N HIS A 3 -5.25 -5.90 -7.15
CA HIS A 3 -6.65 -6.36 -7.25
C HIS A 3 -6.86 -7.64 -8.08
N CYS A 4 -5.81 -8.24 -8.65
CA CYS A 4 -5.95 -9.49 -9.39
C CYS A 4 -6.10 -10.67 -8.42
N ASP A 5 -6.96 -11.65 -8.76
CA ASP A 5 -7.13 -12.87 -7.96
C ASP A 5 -5.84 -13.71 -7.88
N ALA A 6 -5.05 -13.66 -8.94
CA ALA A 6 -3.70 -14.21 -8.98
C ALA A 6 -2.77 -13.35 -9.84
N ILE A 7 -1.50 -13.31 -9.45
CA ILE A 7 -0.42 -12.65 -10.20
C ILE A 7 0.57 -13.72 -10.68
N GLN A 8 0.94 -13.66 -11.95
CA GLN A 8 2.11 -14.35 -12.50
C GLN A 8 3.19 -13.30 -12.79
N ALA A 9 4.22 -13.23 -11.95
CA ALA A 9 5.28 -12.23 -12.04
C ALA A 9 6.51 -12.78 -12.79
N HIS A 10 7.27 -11.92 -13.45
CA HIS A 10 8.63 -12.25 -13.90
C HIS A 10 9.61 -12.12 -12.74
N ALA A 11 10.68 -12.93 -12.69
CA ALA A 11 11.66 -12.91 -11.61
C ALA A 11 12.25 -11.51 -11.34
N GLU A 12 12.46 -10.70 -12.39
CA GLU A 12 12.96 -9.32 -12.31
C GLU A 12 11.88 -8.26 -12.07
N LEU A 13 10.71 -8.65 -11.53
CA LEU A 13 9.65 -7.68 -11.21
C LEU A 13 10.15 -6.64 -10.20
N SER A 14 10.00 -5.37 -10.56
CA SER A 14 10.11 -4.25 -9.64
C SER A 14 8.73 -3.62 -9.47
N ILE A 15 8.19 -3.67 -8.26
CA ILE A 15 6.87 -3.15 -7.91
C ILE A 15 6.95 -2.39 -6.58
N GLY A 16 6.22 -1.29 -6.49
CA GLY A 16 6.10 -0.50 -5.27
C GLY A 16 4.96 0.50 -5.36
N LEU A 17 4.55 1.00 -4.20
CA LEU A 17 3.60 2.11 -4.07
C LEU A 17 4.43 3.38 -3.84
N VAL A 18 4.66 4.14 -4.91
CA VAL A 18 5.62 5.25 -4.96
C VAL A 18 4.99 6.64 -4.94
N GLU A 19 3.67 6.70 -4.79
CA GLU A 19 2.85 7.92 -4.80
C GLU A 19 3.34 8.94 -3.76
N THR A 20 3.82 8.48 -2.61
CA THR A 20 4.32 9.37 -1.53
C THR A 20 5.51 10.21 -1.97
N ARG A 21 6.30 9.76 -2.97
CA ARG A 21 7.41 10.53 -3.54
C ARG A 21 6.97 11.81 -4.24
N ILE A 22 5.74 11.86 -4.75
CA ILE A 22 5.17 13.05 -5.38
C ILE A 22 4.21 13.80 -4.45
N GLY A 23 4.07 13.37 -3.20
CA GLY A 23 3.27 14.08 -2.19
C GLY A 23 1.82 13.58 -2.06
N VAL A 24 1.48 12.40 -2.59
CA VAL A 24 0.13 11.82 -2.48
C VAL A 24 0.17 10.42 -1.89
N VAL A 25 -0.96 9.93 -1.38
CA VAL A 25 -1.11 8.52 -0.98
C VAL A 25 -1.53 7.66 -2.17
N PRO A 26 -1.40 6.32 -2.13
CA PRO A 26 -2.05 5.45 -3.11
C PRO A 26 -3.58 5.65 -3.05
N GLY A 27 -4.19 6.06 -4.16
CA GLY A 27 -5.62 6.44 -4.24
C GLY A 27 -6.52 5.44 -4.97
N CYS A 28 -6.01 4.26 -5.35
CA CYS A 28 -6.70 3.29 -6.19
C CYS A 28 -6.78 1.88 -5.57
N GLY A 29 -6.97 1.81 -4.25
CA GLY A 29 -7.04 0.58 -3.46
C GLY A 29 -5.67 0.04 -3.01
N GLY A 30 -4.60 0.84 -3.14
CA GLY A 30 -3.25 0.39 -2.79
C GLY A 30 -3.08 0.18 -1.28
N CYS A 31 -3.62 1.08 -0.46
CA CYS A 31 -3.57 0.96 0.99
C CYS A 31 -4.47 -0.19 1.45
N LYS A 32 -5.68 -0.29 0.90
CA LYS A 32 -6.66 -1.38 1.11
C LYS A 32 -6.04 -2.74 0.87
N GLU A 33 -5.44 -2.95 -0.31
CA GLU A 33 -4.84 -4.23 -0.66
C GLU A 33 -3.69 -4.61 0.26
N MET A 34 -2.82 -3.66 0.61
CA MET A 34 -1.72 -3.94 1.55
C MET A 34 -2.24 -4.24 2.96
N MET A 35 -3.27 -3.54 3.42
CA MET A 35 -3.92 -3.81 4.71
C MET A 35 -4.49 -5.23 4.75
N LEU A 36 -5.21 -5.66 3.70
CA LEU A 36 -5.73 -7.02 3.61
C LEU A 36 -4.62 -8.07 3.67
N ARG A 37 -3.55 -7.88 2.90
CA ARG A 37 -2.44 -8.82 2.82
C ARG A 37 -1.68 -8.94 4.14
N PHE A 38 -1.44 -7.82 4.82
CA PHE A 38 -0.79 -7.84 6.14
C PHE A 38 -1.70 -8.38 7.25
N SER A 39 -3.01 -8.16 7.14
CA SER A 39 -3.99 -8.72 8.08
C SER A 39 -4.15 -10.23 7.92
N ALA A 40 -4.02 -10.75 6.70
CA ALA A 40 -4.05 -12.18 6.40
C ALA A 40 -2.72 -12.90 6.69
N SER A 41 -1.63 -12.16 6.93
CA SER A 41 -0.31 -12.76 7.21
C SER A 41 -0.30 -13.38 8.61
N THR A 42 -0.07 -14.69 8.67
CA THR A 42 0.01 -15.47 9.93
C THR A 42 1.28 -15.19 10.74
N ALA A 43 2.23 -14.44 10.18
CA ALA A 43 3.48 -14.09 10.83
C ALA A 43 3.28 -12.96 11.85
N ALA A 44 3.05 -13.32 13.12
CA ALA A 44 3.25 -12.51 14.32
C ALA A 44 2.44 -11.20 14.51
N LEU A 45 1.74 -10.68 13.51
CA LEU A 45 0.94 -9.46 13.62
C LEU A 45 -0.40 -9.78 14.29
N ARG A 46 -0.48 -9.56 15.61
CA ARG A 46 -1.75 -9.69 16.37
C ARG A 46 -2.43 -8.33 16.49
N GLY A 47 -3.72 -8.30 16.15
CA GLY A 47 -4.56 -7.11 16.26
C GLY A 47 -4.42 -6.12 15.10
N PRO A 48 -5.32 -5.12 15.00
CA PRO A 48 -5.45 -4.26 13.83
C PRO A 48 -4.33 -3.22 13.68
N VAL A 49 -3.59 -2.93 14.76
CA VAL A 49 -2.49 -1.94 14.77
C VAL A 49 -1.29 -2.44 13.95
N ALA A 50 -0.96 -3.72 14.06
CA ALA A 50 0.25 -4.27 13.50
C ALA A 50 0.25 -4.30 11.94
N PRO A 51 -0.86 -4.69 11.26
CA PRO A 51 -1.01 -4.52 9.82
C PRO A 51 -0.91 -3.05 9.37
N ALA A 52 -1.51 -2.12 10.12
CA ALA A 52 -1.45 -0.69 9.82
C ALA A 52 -0.01 -0.16 9.82
N ILE A 53 0.78 -0.53 10.83
CA ILE A 53 2.20 -0.15 10.92
C ILE A 53 3.01 -0.80 9.79
N ALA A 54 2.73 -2.08 9.46
CA ALA A 54 3.42 -2.77 8.37
C ALA A 54 3.15 -2.10 7.01
N ALA A 55 1.89 -1.75 6.72
CA ALA A 55 1.50 -1.01 5.53
C ALA A 55 2.15 0.38 5.49
N PHE A 56 2.14 1.10 6.61
CA PHE A 56 2.76 2.41 6.72
C PHE A 56 4.27 2.35 6.41
N ASN A 57 5.00 1.43 7.03
CA ASN A 57 6.44 1.25 6.83
C ASN A 57 6.83 0.77 5.42
N LEU A 58 5.87 0.24 4.65
CA LEU A 58 6.05 -0.10 3.25
C LEU A 58 5.80 1.12 2.34
N ILE A 59 4.68 1.82 2.56
CA ILE A 59 4.15 2.86 1.67
C ILE A 59 4.80 4.22 1.91
N ALA A 60 4.95 4.65 3.17
CA ALA A 60 5.50 5.97 3.50
C ALA A 60 6.88 6.21 2.87
N PRO A 61 7.88 5.31 3.02
CA PRO A 61 9.17 5.43 2.34
C PRO A 61 9.16 5.09 0.84
N ALA A 62 8.01 4.75 0.25
CA ALA A 62 7.88 4.31 -1.14
C ALA A 62 8.85 3.17 -1.48
N ARG A 63 8.80 2.07 -0.71
CA ARG A 63 9.65 0.90 -0.94
C ARG A 63 9.25 0.23 -2.26
N VAL A 64 10.26 -0.10 -3.05
CA VAL A 64 10.12 -0.80 -4.32
C VAL A 64 10.88 -2.11 -4.21
N SER A 65 10.29 -3.20 -4.70
CA SER A 65 10.95 -4.49 -4.72
C SER A 65 12.12 -4.51 -5.71
N ALA A 66 13.19 -5.21 -5.34
CA ALA A 66 14.31 -5.49 -6.22
C ALA A 66 14.07 -6.70 -7.14
N SER A 67 13.13 -7.57 -6.80
CA SER A 67 12.76 -8.77 -7.57
C SER A 67 11.34 -9.23 -7.21
N ALA A 68 10.79 -10.20 -7.95
CA ALA A 68 9.52 -10.82 -7.57
C ALA A 68 9.60 -11.57 -6.23
N PHE A 69 10.76 -12.15 -5.89
CA PHE A 69 10.95 -12.82 -4.60
C PHE A 69 10.93 -11.81 -3.46
N ASP A 70 11.61 -10.67 -3.64
CA ASP A 70 11.57 -9.56 -2.69
C ASP A 70 10.15 -8.95 -2.61
N ALA A 71 9.44 -8.81 -3.74
CA ALA A 71 8.05 -8.37 -3.77
C ALA A 71 7.14 -9.27 -2.93
N ARG A 72 7.38 -10.59 -2.93
CA ARG A 72 6.67 -11.53 -2.06
C ARG A 72 7.03 -11.32 -0.58
N SER A 73 8.31 -11.14 -0.26
CA SER A 73 8.76 -10.84 1.11
C SER A 73 8.19 -9.52 1.65
N LEU A 74 8.01 -8.52 0.78
CA LEU A 74 7.40 -7.23 1.10
C LEU A 74 5.86 -7.28 1.17
N GLY A 75 5.23 -8.37 0.73
CA GLY A 75 3.77 -8.55 0.72
C GLY A 75 3.07 -8.06 -0.56
N TYR A 76 3.79 -7.50 -1.53
CA TYR A 76 3.23 -7.12 -2.84
C TYR A 76 2.81 -8.32 -3.69
N LEU A 77 3.38 -9.51 -3.46
CA LEU A 77 2.90 -10.77 -4.00
C LEU A 77 2.46 -11.69 -2.87
N LYS A 78 1.37 -12.40 -3.08
CA LYS A 78 0.88 -13.46 -2.18
C LYS A 78 1.79 -14.69 -2.31
N ALA A 79 1.73 -15.58 -1.31
CA ALA A 79 2.44 -16.86 -1.39
C ALA A 79 1.93 -17.74 -2.54
N THR A 80 0.67 -17.58 -2.94
CA THR A 80 -0.01 -18.29 -4.03
C THR A 80 0.27 -17.72 -5.42
N ASP A 81 0.90 -16.54 -5.51
CA ASP A 81 1.27 -15.92 -6.77
C ASP A 81 2.49 -16.62 -7.39
N GLY A 82 2.49 -16.79 -8.71
CA GLY A 82 3.55 -17.49 -9.42
C GLY A 82 4.69 -16.57 -9.83
N ILE A 83 5.90 -17.14 -9.93
CA ILE A 83 7.09 -16.44 -10.42
C ILE A 83 7.66 -17.23 -11.60
N THR A 84 7.81 -16.54 -12.73
CA THR A 84 8.38 -17.08 -13.96
C THR A 84 9.80 -16.57 -14.12
N MET A 85 10.76 -17.50 -14.27
CA MET A 85 12.17 -17.16 -14.44
C MET A 85 12.49 -16.69 -15.87
N ASN A 86 11.93 -17.34 -16.89
CA ASN A 86 12.21 -17.01 -18.29
C ASN A 86 11.13 -16.10 -18.86
N ARG A 87 11.50 -14.89 -19.29
CA ARG A 87 10.59 -13.90 -19.87
C ARG A 87 9.79 -14.44 -21.06
N SER A 88 10.33 -15.32 -21.87
CA SER A 88 9.60 -15.91 -23.02
C SER A 88 8.43 -16.80 -22.60
N ARG A 89 8.47 -17.36 -21.37
CA ARG A 89 7.42 -18.21 -20.82
C ARG A 89 6.35 -17.46 -20.06
N LEU A 90 6.60 -16.21 -19.65
CA LEU A 90 5.73 -15.46 -18.74
C LEU A 90 4.26 -15.46 -19.18
N ILE A 91 3.99 -15.19 -20.46
CA ILE A 91 2.62 -15.15 -20.99
C ILE A 91 1.99 -16.55 -21.00
N ALA A 92 2.76 -17.58 -21.36
CA ALA A 92 2.28 -18.95 -21.38
C ALA A 92 1.94 -19.45 -19.96
N ASP A 93 2.82 -19.19 -18.99
CA ASP A 93 2.61 -19.57 -17.60
C ASP A 93 1.44 -18.76 -16.98
N ALA A 94 1.29 -17.47 -17.32
CA ALA A 94 0.16 -16.64 -16.90
C ALA A 94 -1.18 -17.14 -17.46
N LYS A 95 -1.20 -17.54 -18.74
CA LYS A 95 -2.39 -18.15 -19.37
C LYS A 95 -2.74 -19.47 -18.70
N ALA A 96 -1.74 -20.32 -18.43
CA ALA A 96 -1.97 -21.58 -17.72
C ALA A 96 -2.54 -21.34 -16.32
N LYS A 97 -2.03 -20.35 -15.58
CA LYS A 97 -2.58 -19.95 -14.29
C LYS A 97 -4.03 -19.48 -14.41
N ALA A 98 -4.35 -18.61 -15.36
CA ALA A 98 -5.72 -18.15 -15.57
C ALA A 98 -6.69 -19.31 -15.91
N LEU A 99 -6.29 -20.23 -16.80
CA LEU A 99 -7.10 -21.41 -17.13
C LEU A 99 -7.30 -22.34 -15.92
N SER A 100 -6.28 -22.50 -15.08
CA SER A 100 -6.39 -23.29 -13.84
C SER A 100 -7.35 -22.69 -12.81
N LEU A 101 -7.60 -21.39 -12.87
CA LEU A 101 -8.56 -20.70 -12.00
C LEU A 101 -9.98 -20.71 -12.58
N ALA A 102 -10.11 -20.79 -13.91
CA ALA A 102 -11.39 -20.69 -14.59
C ALA A 102 -12.33 -21.85 -14.26
N GLU A 103 -11.78 -23.06 -14.08
CA GLU A 103 -12.56 -24.22 -13.69
C GLU A 103 -13.01 -24.10 -12.23
N GLY A 104 -14.32 -23.90 -12.03
CA GLY A 104 -14.88 -23.74 -10.68
C GLY A 104 -14.59 -22.38 -10.03
N TYR A 105 -14.26 -21.35 -10.82
CA TYR A 105 -14.04 -20.00 -10.30
C TYR A 105 -15.27 -19.48 -9.54
N VAL A 106 -15.05 -19.02 -8.31
CA VAL A 106 -16.02 -18.26 -7.53
C VAL A 106 -15.33 -16.97 -7.12
N ALA A 107 -16.00 -15.83 -7.37
CA ALA A 107 -15.49 -14.53 -6.96
C ALA A 107 -15.30 -14.51 -5.44
N PRO A 108 -14.15 -14.03 -4.92
CA PRO A 108 -13.95 -13.88 -3.50
C PRO A 108 -15.03 -12.99 -2.88
N GLU A 109 -15.47 -13.34 -1.67
CA GLU A 109 -16.36 -12.48 -0.90
C GLU A 109 -15.66 -11.14 -0.60
N PRO A 110 -16.39 -10.00 -0.68
CA PRO A 110 -15.84 -8.70 -0.34
C PRO A 110 -15.29 -8.70 1.09
N PRO A 111 -13.99 -8.41 1.29
CA PRO A 111 -13.40 -8.51 2.61
C PRO A 111 -13.80 -7.30 3.48
N VAL A 112 -13.87 -7.56 4.79
CA VAL A 112 -14.00 -6.51 5.79
C VAL A 112 -12.68 -6.34 6.54
N ILE A 113 -12.35 -5.10 6.91
CA ILE A 113 -11.07 -4.74 7.50
C ILE A 113 -11.30 -4.16 8.89
N ALA A 114 -10.76 -4.82 9.91
CA ALA A 114 -10.72 -4.28 11.27
C ALA A 114 -9.65 -3.19 11.33
N MET A 115 -10.07 -1.94 11.47
CA MET A 115 -9.17 -0.80 11.46
C MET A 115 -8.64 -0.51 12.87
N ALA A 116 -7.41 -0.01 12.95
CA ALA A 116 -6.74 0.22 14.23
C ALA A 116 -7.30 1.41 15.02
N GLY A 117 -8.00 2.32 14.35
CA GLY A 117 -8.58 3.52 14.96
C GLY A 117 -7.53 4.48 15.54
N PRO A 118 -7.95 5.35 16.47
CA PRO A 118 -7.09 6.39 17.06
C PRO A 118 -5.82 5.87 17.75
N SER A 119 -5.85 4.66 18.32
CA SER A 119 -4.70 4.06 18.98
C SER A 119 -3.61 3.69 17.97
N GLY A 120 -3.98 3.10 16.83
CA GLY A 120 -3.07 2.84 15.72
C GLY A 120 -2.53 4.13 15.10
N ALA A 121 -3.38 5.15 14.95
CA ALA A 121 -2.96 6.44 14.42
C ALA A 121 -1.88 7.09 15.30
N SER A 122 -2.05 7.02 16.62
CA SER A 122 -1.07 7.54 17.58
C SER A 122 0.28 6.82 17.48
N ALA A 123 0.27 5.50 17.30
CA ALA A 123 1.50 4.72 17.10
C ALA A 123 2.24 5.13 15.81
N ILE A 124 1.51 5.31 14.70
CA ILE A 124 2.09 5.75 13.44
C ILE A 124 2.58 7.21 13.53
N HIS A 125 1.86 8.09 14.21
CA HIS A 125 2.32 9.46 14.44
C HIS A 125 3.65 9.50 15.18
N ASN A 126 3.87 8.64 16.17
CA ASN A 126 5.16 8.54 16.85
C ASN A 126 6.29 8.12 15.90
N ILE A 127 6.02 7.22 14.95
CA ILE A 127 6.98 6.85 13.90
C ILE A 127 7.31 8.08 13.02
N ILE A 128 6.30 8.82 12.57
CA ILE A 128 6.48 10.03 11.75
C ILE A 128 7.34 11.07 12.48
N GLU A 129 7.02 11.34 13.75
CA GLU A 129 7.78 12.31 14.54
C GLU A 129 9.21 11.84 14.81
N GLY A 130 9.42 10.54 15.03
CA GLY A 130 10.76 9.95 15.15
C GLY A 130 11.60 10.15 13.88
N GLU A 131 11.01 9.95 12.70
CA GLU A 131 11.68 10.17 11.41
C GLU A 131 11.97 11.66 11.15
N ALA A 132 11.08 12.55 11.57
CA ALA A 132 11.28 13.99 11.48
C ALA A 132 12.41 14.47 12.40
N LEU A 133 12.42 14.03 13.66
CA LEU A 133 13.48 14.33 14.63
C LEU A 133 14.84 13.80 14.18
N ALA A 134 14.85 12.66 13.48
CA ALA A 134 16.06 12.09 12.89
C ALA A 134 16.49 12.78 11.58
N GLY A 135 15.79 13.82 11.12
CA GLY A 135 16.10 14.55 9.89
C GLY A 135 15.83 13.77 8.60
N ARG A 136 15.06 12.67 8.67
CA ARG A 136 14.77 11.81 7.52
C ARG A 136 13.43 12.15 6.85
N ALA A 137 12.50 12.79 7.55
CA ALA A 137 11.23 13.26 7.01
C ALA A 137 11.19 14.79 6.90
N THR A 138 10.75 15.32 5.75
CA THR A 138 10.51 16.76 5.57
C THR A 138 9.19 17.22 6.19
N ALA A 139 8.90 18.52 6.13
CA ALA A 139 7.63 19.06 6.60
C ALA A 139 6.44 18.46 5.82
N HIS A 140 6.55 18.38 4.49
CA HIS A 140 5.47 17.80 3.68
C HIS A 140 5.39 16.27 3.78
N ASP A 141 6.50 15.57 4.05
CA ASP A 141 6.47 14.13 4.34
C ASP A 141 5.62 13.84 5.59
N ARG A 142 5.61 14.73 6.59
CA ARG A 142 4.74 14.61 7.76
C ARG A 142 3.27 14.80 7.40
N VAL A 143 2.95 15.71 6.48
CA VAL A 143 1.58 15.94 5.99
C VAL A 143 1.05 14.69 5.29
N VAL A 144 1.81 14.19 4.32
CA VAL A 144 1.48 12.95 3.59
C VAL A 144 1.42 11.76 4.52
N GLY A 145 2.37 11.63 5.45
CA GLY A 145 2.42 10.57 6.44
C GLY A 145 1.20 10.54 7.35
N ARG A 146 0.71 11.69 7.81
CA ARG A 146 -0.52 11.76 8.64
C ARG A 146 -1.77 11.40 7.84
N ALA A 147 -1.87 11.87 6.59
CA ALA A 147 -2.97 11.46 5.71
C ALA A 147 -2.96 9.95 5.46
N LEU A 148 -1.79 9.37 5.21
CA LEU A 148 -1.62 7.92 5.08
C LEU A 148 -1.99 7.18 6.38
N ALA A 149 -1.57 7.70 7.54
CA ALA A 149 -1.92 7.12 8.83
C ALA A 149 -3.45 7.06 9.01
N ASN A 150 -4.15 8.16 8.70
CA ASN A 150 -5.62 8.20 8.79
C ASN A 150 -6.29 7.13 7.92
N VAL A 151 -5.83 6.96 6.67
CA VAL A 151 -6.35 5.93 5.76
C VAL A 151 -6.12 4.53 6.34
N LEU A 152 -4.90 4.23 6.78
CA LEU A 152 -4.51 2.91 7.28
C LEU A 152 -5.17 2.56 8.63
N THR A 153 -5.64 3.55 9.37
CA THR A 153 -6.28 3.35 10.68
C THR A 153 -7.78 3.59 10.67
N GLY A 154 -8.37 3.96 9.52
CA GLY A 154 -9.81 4.15 9.36
C GLY A 154 -10.33 5.50 9.89
N GLY A 155 -9.43 6.44 10.17
CA GLY A 155 -9.77 7.76 10.69
C GLY A 155 -10.13 7.81 12.19
N PRO A 156 -10.59 8.98 12.68
CA PRO A 156 -10.80 9.23 14.11
C PRO A 156 -12.01 8.49 14.69
N SER A 157 -12.99 8.13 13.87
CA SER A 157 -14.21 7.43 14.29
C SER A 157 -14.14 5.91 14.13
N ALA A 158 -13.01 5.38 13.64
CA ALA A 158 -12.85 3.95 13.47
C ALA A 158 -12.80 3.22 14.81
N ASP A 159 -13.56 2.13 14.88
CA ASP A 159 -13.64 1.23 16.01
C ASP A 159 -13.20 -0.18 15.54
N PRO A 160 -12.18 -0.79 16.16
CA PRO A 160 -11.77 -2.17 15.85
C PRO A 160 -12.91 -3.20 15.90
N LEU A 161 -13.96 -2.94 16.68
CA LEU A 161 -15.14 -3.81 16.79
C LEU A 161 -16.16 -3.59 15.66
N LYS A 162 -15.98 -2.55 14.82
CA LYS A 162 -16.80 -2.24 13.66
C LYS A 162 -15.92 -2.24 12.39
N PRO A 163 -15.71 -3.42 11.79
CA PRO A 163 -14.95 -3.54 10.56
C PRO A 163 -15.51 -2.65 9.46
N LEU A 164 -14.62 -2.07 8.65
CA LEU A 164 -14.98 -1.30 7.46
C LEU A 164 -15.06 -2.22 6.23
N SER A 165 -15.91 -1.87 5.28
CA SER A 165 -15.91 -2.50 3.96
C SER A 165 -14.69 -2.02 3.14
N GLU A 166 -14.38 -2.70 2.05
CA GLU A 166 -13.34 -2.23 1.13
C GLU A 166 -13.68 -0.87 0.50
N ASP A 167 -14.97 -0.61 0.22
CA ASP A 167 -15.44 0.66 -0.35
C ASP A 167 -15.24 1.82 0.61
N ASP A 168 -15.44 1.60 1.92
CA ASP A 168 -15.19 2.60 2.95
C ASP A 168 -13.70 2.99 3.00
N VAL A 169 -12.80 1.99 2.91
CA VAL A 169 -11.35 2.25 2.91
C VAL A 169 -10.92 2.93 1.61
N ILE A 170 -11.48 2.54 0.46
CA ILE A 170 -11.22 3.21 -0.83
C ILE A 170 -11.74 4.66 -0.81
N ALA A 171 -12.86 4.94 -0.14
CA ALA A 171 -13.37 6.29 0.01
C ALA A 171 -12.38 7.17 0.81
N LEU A 172 -11.82 6.64 1.90
CA LEU A 172 -10.76 7.32 2.68
C LEU A 172 -9.50 7.56 1.84
N GLU A 173 -9.06 6.57 1.06
CA GLU A 173 -7.92 6.73 0.14
C GLU A 173 -8.16 7.86 -0.87
N ARG A 174 -9.34 7.89 -1.47
CA ARG A 174 -9.72 8.89 -2.47
C ARG A 174 -9.76 10.29 -1.87
N GLU A 175 -10.37 10.45 -0.71
CA GLU A 175 -10.44 11.73 0.01
C GLU A 175 -9.03 12.24 0.32
N ALA A 176 -8.19 11.41 0.95
CA ALA A 176 -6.81 11.76 1.28
C ALA A 176 -5.98 12.09 0.03
N PHE A 177 -6.18 11.36 -1.08
CA PHE A 177 -5.50 11.65 -2.34
C PHE A 177 -5.88 13.04 -2.88
N VAL A 178 -7.18 13.35 -2.93
CA VAL A 178 -7.70 14.62 -3.46
C VAL A 178 -7.23 15.79 -2.61
N ASP A 179 -7.29 15.66 -1.29
CA ASP A 179 -6.85 16.70 -0.35
C ASP A 179 -5.35 16.98 -0.50
N LEU A 180 -4.52 15.93 -0.58
CA LEU A 180 -3.08 16.08 -0.77
C LEU A 180 -2.74 16.70 -2.12
N LEU A 181 -3.47 16.35 -3.17
CA LEU A 181 -3.27 16.89 -4.52
C LEU A 181 -3.48 18.41 -4.58
N ALA A 182 -4.39 18.93 -3.75
CA ALA A 182 -4.65 20.36 -3.65
C ALA A 182 -3.56 21.15 -2.88
N THR A 183 -2.63 20.47 -2.20
CA THR A 183 -1.60 21.17 -1.42
C THR A 183 -0.51 21.80 -2.31
N PRO A 184 -0.07 23.03 -2.03
CA PRO A 184 0.99 23.68 -2.81
C PRO A 184 2.29 22.85 -2.89
N ALA A 185 2.67 22.21 -1.78
CA ALA A 185 3.87 21.40 -1.71
C ALA A 185 3.80 20.14 -2.60
N THR A 186 2.64 19.49 -2.70
CA THR A 186 2.41 18.39 -3.66
C THR A 186 2.46 18.90 -5.10
N VAL A 187 1.84 20.04 -5.40
CA VAL A 187 1.91 20.65 -6.73
C VAL A 187 3.36 20.91 -7.13
N ASP A 188 4.19 21.41 -6.22
CA ASP A 188 5.61 21.64 -6.45
C ASP A 188 6.38 20.33 -6.68
N ARG A 189 6.10 19.28 -5.87
CA ARG A 189 6.69 17.95 -6.06
C ARG A 189 6.35 17.37 -7.43
N VAL A 190 5.10 17.46 -7.87
CA VAL A 190 4.65 16.99 -9.18
C VAL A 190 5.34 17.76 -10.30
N LYS A 191 5.35 19.09 -10.25
CA LYS A 191 6.03 19.93 -11.25
C LYS A 191 7.53 19.59 -11.35
N HIS A 192 8.20 19.45 -10.20
CA HIS A 192 9.62 19.12 -10.16
C HIS A 192 9.91 17.72 -10.70
N MET A 193 9.09 16.72 -10.34
CA MET A 193 9.21 15.35 -10.84
C MET A 193 9.05 15.31 -12.37
N LEU A 194 8.06 16.02 -12.92
CA LEU A 194 7.84 16.10 -14.37
C LEU A 194 9.01 16.78 -15.09
N ALA A 195 9.61 17.81 -14.47
CA ALA A 195 10.71 18.55 -15.08
C ALA A 195 12.06 17.82 -14.98
N THR A 196 12.32 17.08 -13.90
CA THR A 196 13.67 16.56 -13.58
C THR A 196 13.76 15.04 -13.50
N GLY A 197 12.63 14.35 -13.39
CA GLY A 197 12.57 12.92 -13.08
C GLY A 197 13.04 12.57 -11.66
N LYS A 198 13.24 13.56 -10.78
CA LYS A 198 13.74 13.36 -9.41
C LYS A 198 12.71 13.83 -8.37
N PRO A 199 12.66 13.20 -7.18
CA PRO A 199 11.81 13.68 -6.09
C PRO A 199 12.28 15.03 -5.53
N LEU A 200 11.33 15.93 -5.26
CA LEU A 200 11.57 17.16 -4.51
C LEU A 200 11.38 16.91 -3.01
N ARG A 201 12.33 17.39 -2.19
CA ARG A 201 12.27 17.27 -0.72
C ARG A 201 11.94 18.62 -0.10
N ASN A 202 10.65 18.90 0.05
CA ASN A 202 10.06 20.07 0.74
C ASN A 202 9.19 19.63 1.91
#